data_AF-A0A7Y2NH47-F1
#
_entry.id   AF-A0A7Y2NH47-F1
#
_cell.length_a   1.000
_cell.length_b   1.000
_cell.length_c   1.000
_cell.angle_alpha   90.00
_cell.angle_beta   90.00
_cell.angle_gamma   90.00
#
_symmetry.space_group_name_H-M   'P 1'
#
loop_
_entity.id
_entity.type
_entity.pdbx_description
1 polymer ?
#
loop_
_entity_poly.entity_id
_entity_poly.type
_entity_poly.pdbx_seq_one_letter_code
_entity_poly.pdbx_strand_id
1 'polypeptide(L)'
;MRGAVQTSLAALALCLAAGASQALSPEACDRTIYVSHGGETAHRDLGAGRVSFIEWWSQEGVYTDFVVMDCASGAFLRTRAHEERVRDRHFDRTDAVARIIQREVAASPALFSFDRLGRALEGTGRDIERVVSMDETCACAAFYPEHRGDKTAFVLG
;
A
#
# COMPACT_ATOMS: atom_id res chain seq x y z
N MET A 1 8.33 -61.89 38.64
CA MET A 1 8.89 -60.53 38.86
C MET A 1 8.98 -59.84 37.51
N ARG A 2 8.32 -58.67 37.38
CA ARG A 2 8.65 -57.46 36.58
C ARG A 2 9.38 -57.67 35.23
N GLY A 3 8.95 -57.17 34.08
CA GLY A 3 7.91 -56.18 33.78
C GLY A 3 7.90 -55.93 32.26
N ALA A 4 6.72 -55.54 31.76
CA ALA A 4 6.51 -55.09 30.39
C ALA A 4 7.16 -53.71 30.18
N VAL A 5 7.73 -53.47 29.00
CA VAL A 5 7.92 -52.12 28.46
C VAL A 5 7.43 -52.14 27.02
N GLN A 6 6.11 -51.96 26.87
CA GLN A 6 5.51 -51.50 25.63
C GLN A 6 5.90 -50.03 25.47
N THR A 7 6.83 -49.74 24.58
CA THR A 7 7.16 -48.37 24.17
C THR A 7 6.00 -47.84 23.33
N SER A 8 5.18 -47.01 23.97
CA SER A 8 4.08 -46.27 23.35
C SER A 8 4.57 -45.37 22.21
N LEU A 9 4.23 -45.74 20.97
CA LEU A 9 4.10 -44.82 19.85
C LEU A 9 2.87 -43.93 20.11
N ALA A 10 3.02 -42.89 20.92
CA ALA A 10 1.95 -41.93 21.13
C ALA A 10 2.52 -40.50 21.21
N ALA A 11 1.90 -39.62 20.42
CA ALA A 11 1.94 -38.17 20.51
C ALA A 11 3.19 -37.44 19.97
N LEU A 12 3.33 -37.40 18.64
CA LEU A 12 3.86 -36.22 17.95
C LEU A 12 2.91 -35.82 16.81
N ALA A 13 1.73 -35.35 17.18
CA ALA A 13 0.89 -34.52 16.32
C ALA A 13 0.74 -33.18 17.05
N LEU A 14 1.85 -32.44 17.18
CA LEU A 14 1.82 -31.08 17.66
C LEU A 14 1.24 -30.25 16.51
N CYS A 15 -0.04 -29.88 16.66
CA CYS A 15 -0.80 -29.07 15.73
C CYS A 15 -0.01 -27.82 15.32
N LEU A 16 0.49 -27.81 14.08
CA LEU A 16 0.87 -26.62 13.33
C LEU A 16 -0.41 -25.83 12.98
N ALA A 17 -1.13 -25.35 14.00
CA ALA A 17 -2.04 -24.23 13.85
C ALA A 17 -1.21 -22.95 14.00
N ALA A 18 -0.21 -22.78 13.13
CA ALA A 18 0.34 -21.45 12.89
C ALA A 18 -0.84 -20.63 12.37
N GLY A 19 -1.27 -19.64 13.17
CA GLY A 19 -2.40 -18.80 12.85
C GLY A 19 -2.26 -18.32 11.41
N ALA A 20 -3.21 -18.70 10.56
CA ALA A 20 -3.36 -18.06 9.28
C ALA A 20 -3.65 -16.60 9.59
N SER A 21 -2.63 -15.73 9.49
CA SER A 21 -2.85 -14.31 9.28
C SER A 21 -3.73 -14.26 8.04
N GLN A 22 -5.02 -14.00 8.25
CA GLN A 22 -5.96 -13.83 7.16
C GLN A 22 -5.43 -12.64 6.36
N ALA A 23 -4.98 -12.91 5.13
CA ALA A 23 -4.56 -11.84 4.23
C ALA A 23 -5.71 -10.86 4.12
N LEU A 24 -5.44 -9.59 4.44
CA LEU A 24 -6.44 -8.54 4.39
C LEU A 24 -6.96 -8.44 2.95
N SER A 25 -8.29 -8.41 2.76
CA SER A 25 -8.82 -8.19 1.42
C SER A 25 -8.51 -6.75 0.99
N PRO A 26 -8.11 -6.49 -0.26
CA PRO A 26 -7.83 -5.12 -0.73
C PRO A 26 -9.01 -4.15 -0.54
N GLU A 27 -10.23 -4.65 -0.62
CA GLU A 27 -11.45 -3.86 -0.40
C GLU A 27 -11.58 -3.37 1.04
N ALA A 28 -10.97 -4.06 2.02
CA ALA A 28 -10.94 -3.61 3.41
C ALA A 28 -10.03 -2.38 3.61
N CYS A 29 -9.22 -2.04 2.61
CA CYS A 29 -8.41 -0.82 2.62
C CYS A 29 -9.18 0.41 2.17
N ASP A 30 -10.33 0.27 1.51
CA ASP A 30 -11.17 1.41 1.15
C ASP A 30 -11.85 1.96 2.42
N ARG A 31 -11.27 3.01 3.00
CA ARG A 31 -11.65 3.49 4.34
C ARG A 31 -11.43 4.98 4.54
N THR A 32 -12.22 5.55 5.44
CA THR A 32 -11.99 6.88 6.00
C THR A 32 -10.90 6.78 7.07
N ILE A 33 -9.73 7.39 6.83
CA ILE A 33 -8.60 7.42 7.78
C ILE A 33 -8.59 8.69 8.65
N TYR A 34 -9.27 9.74 8.21
CA TYR A 34 -9.49 10.97 8.95
C TYR A 34 -10.98 11.16 9.18
N VAL A 35 -11.41 11.21 10.45
CA VAL A 35 -12.84 11.26 10.85
C VAL A 35 -13.62 12.19 9.92
N SER A 36 -14.47 11.59 9.09
CA SER A 36 -15.41 12.24 8.15
C SER A 36 -14.82 13.12 7.04
N HIS A 37 -13.50 13.15 6.86
CA HIS A 37 -12.86 14.18 6.03
C HIS A 37 -11.79 13.68 5.08
N GLY A 38 -11.30 12.45 5.22
CA GLY A 38 -10.33 11.91 4.28
C GLY A 38 -10.12 10.42 4.44
N GLY A 39 -9.63 9.79 3.39
CA GLY A 39 -9.60 8.34 3.27
C GLY A 39 -8.59 7.85 2.25
N GLU A 40 -8.51 6.53 2.19
CA GLU A 40 -7.80 5.79 1.15
C GLU A 40 -8.81 5.00 0.31
N THR A 41 -8.56 4.87 -0.99
CA THR A 41 -9.37 4.06 -1.91
C THR A 41 -8.56 3.63 -3.12
N ALA A 42 -9.18 2.83 -4.00
CA ALA A 42 -8.63 2.45 -5.30
C ALA A 42 -7.25 1.78 -5.20
N HIS A 43 -7.09 0.93 -4.18
CA HIS A 43 -5.90 0.12 -3.95
C HIS A 43 -5.67 -0.86 -5.10
N ARG A 44 -4.44 -0.93 -5.61
CA ARG A 44 -4.06 -1.78 -6.73
C ARG A 44 -2.68 -2.39 -6.50
N ASP A 45 -2.57 -3.65 -6.90
CA ASP A 45 -1.29 -4.31 -7.12
C ASP A 45 -0.66 -3.81 -8.44
N LEU A 46 0.61 -3.42 -8.38
CA LEU A 46 1.43 -2.98 -9.52
C LEU A 46 2.47 -4.02 -9.94
N GLY A 47 2.55 -5.15 -9.24
CA GLY A 47 3.53 -6.20 -9.44
C GLY A 47 4.91 -5.86 -8.86
N ALA A 48 5.71 -6.91 -8.62
CA ALA A 48 7.06 -6.82 -8.07
C ALA A 48 7.13 -6.02 -6.76
N GLY A 49 6.25 -6.34 -5.82
CA GLY A 49 6.26 -5.78 -4.46
C GLY A 49 5.80 -4.33 -4.37
N ARG A 50 5.11 -3.81 -5.38
CA ARG A 50 4.67 -2.42 -5.46
C ARG A 50 3.15 -2.30 -5.51
N VAL A 51 2.64 -1.25 -4.90
CA VAL A 51 1.20 -0.95 -4.83
C VAL A 51 0.94 0.51 -5.20
N SER A 52 -0.29 0.80 -5.64
CA SER A 52 -0.81 2.17 -5.70
C SER A 52 -2.14 2.29 -4.99
N PHE A 53 -2.43 3.47 -4.48
CA PHE A 53 -3.74 3.83 -3.94
C PHE A 53 -3.97 5.34 -4.05
N ILE A 54 -5.20 5.76 -3.77
CA ILE A 54 -5.61 7.16 -3.75
C ILE A 54 -5.83 7.57 -2.29
N GLU A 55 -5.16 8.64 -1.87
CA GLU A 55 -5.52 9.40 -0.67
C GLU A 55 -6.45 10.55 -1.07
N TRP A 56 -7.53 10.77 -0.33
CA TRP A 56 -8.49 11.84 -0.61
C TRP A 56 -8.86 12.62 0.66
N TRP A 57 -9.28 13.87 0.46
CA TRP A 57 -9.79 14.75 1.51
C TRP A 57 -10.95 15.61 1.01
N SER A 58 -11.89 16.00 1.89
CA SER A 58 -13.09 16.74 1.50
C SER A 58 -13.71 17.68 2.56
N GLN A 59 -12.96 18.25 3.51
CA GLN A 59 -13.55 19.16 4.53
C GLN A 59 -13.68 20.62 4.04
N GLU A 60 -12.57 21.34 3.95
CA GLU A 60 -12.50 22.77 3.58
C GLU A 60 -12.15 22.99 2.10
N GLY A 61 -12.08 21.89 1.35
CA GLY A 61 -11.65 21.77 -0.02
C GLY A 61 -11.47 20.30 -0.33
N VAL A 62 -11.42 19.96 -1.61
CA VAL A 62 -11.24 18.59 -2.07
C VAL A 62 -9.83 18.43 -2.59
N TYR A 63 -9.17 17.34 -2.21
CA TYR A 63 -7.98 16.91 -2.92
C TYR A 63 -7.93 15.41 -3.14
N THR A 64 -7.15 15.02 -4.15
CA THR A 64 -6.82 13.64 -4.46
C THR A 64 -5.33 13.53 -4.72
N ASP A 65 -4.67 12.71 -3.93
CA ASP A 65 -3.28 12.33 -4.06
C ASP A 65 -3.19 10.88 -4.58
N PHE A 66 -2.31 10.64 -5.54
CA PHE A 66 -1.91 9.29 -5.91
C PHE A 66 -0.66 8.93 -5.12
N VAL A 67 -0.67 7.75 -4.52
CA VAL A 67 0.48 7.16 -3.83
C VAL A 67 0.93 5.92 -4.59
N VAL A 68 2.23 5.80 -4.83
CA VAL A 68 2.88 4.59 -5.33
C VAL A 68 3.96 4.19 -4.33
N MET A 69 3.92 2.96 -3.84
CA MET A 69 4.80 2.49 -2.77
C MET A 69 5.47 1.17 -3.13
N ASP A 70 6.74 1.02 -2.72
CA ASP A 70 7.47 -0.23 -2.69
C ASP A 70 7.33 -0.83 -1.29
N CYS A 71 6.66 -1.98 -1.19
CA CYS A 71 6.28 -2.57 0.08
C CYS A 71 7.47 -3.12 0.85
N ALA A 72 8.57 -3.49 0.20
CA ALA A 72 9.75 -4.01 0.88
C ALA A 72 10.51 -2.87 1.58
N SER A 73 10.89 -1.85 0.82
CA SER A 73 11.69 -0.73 1.31
C SER A 73 10.90 0.31 2.10
N GLY A 74 9.57 0.36 1.92
CA GLY A 74 8.75 1.43 2.47
C GLY A 74 8.85 2.76 1.71
N ALA A 75 9.65 2.81 0.64
CA ALA A 75 9.78 4.00 -0.20
C ALA A 75 8.48 4.25 -0.96
N PHE A 76 8.00 5.50 -0.95
CA PHE A 76 6.85 5.89 -1.74
C PHE A 76 7.03 7.23 -2.43
N LEU A 77 6.25 7.42 -3.48
CA LEU A 77 6.04 8.69 -4.17
C LEU A 77 4.56 9.07 -4.05
N ARG A 78 4.31 10.31 -3.63
CA ARG A 78 2.99 10.92 -3.59
C ARG A 78 2.91 12.07 -4.58
N THR A 79 1.78 12.24 -5.25
CA THR A 79 1.52 13.42 -6.08
C THR A 79 0.06 13.84 -6.06
N ARG A 80 -0.16 15.15 -5.99
CA ARG A 80 -1.48 15.79 -6.09
C ARG A 80 -1.96 15.79 -7.52
N ALA A 81 -3.10 15.15 -7.75
CA ALA A 81 -3.72 15.05 -9.07
C ALA A 81 -4.99 15.88 -9.21
N HIS A 82 -5.71 16.13 -8.12
CA HIS A 82 -6.89 16.99 -8.12
C HIS A 82 -6.90 17.86 -6.87
N GLU A 83 -7.30 19.11 -7.06
CA GLU A 83 -7.52 20.06 -5.98
C GLU A 83 -8.64 21.03 -6.36
N GLU A 84 -9.60 21.21 -5.45
CA GLU A 84 -10.65 22.21 -5.57
C GLU A 84 -10.82 22.91 -4.21
N ARG A 85 -10.87 24.24 -4.21
CA ARG A 85 -11.12 25.07 -3.01
C ARG A 85 -10.11 24.90 -1.87
N VAL A 86 -8.94 24.33 -2.15
CA VAL A 86 -7.79 24.35 -1.23
C VAL A 86 -6.87 25.50 -1.64
N ARG A 87 -6.66 26.49 -0.76
CA ARG A 87 -5.74 27.63 -0.98
C ARG A 87 -5.91 28.32 -2.35
N ASP A 88 -7.16 28.47 -2.82
CA ASP A 88 -7.54 29.02 -4.14
C ASP A 88 -6.98 28.29 -5.38
N ARG A 89 -6.41 27.08 -5.22
CA ARG A 89 -6.02 26.25 -6.36
C ARG A 89 -7.22 25.48 -6.89
N HIS A 90 -7.31 25.39 -8.22
CA HIS A 90 -8.30 24.58 -8.90
C HIS A 90 -7.68 23.87 -10.11
N PHE A 91 -7.58 22.55 -10.05
CA PHE A 91 -7.17 21.73 -11.18
C PHE A 91 -7.61 20.29 -10.99
N ASP A 92 -7.91 19.63 -12.10
CA ASP A 92 -8.09 18.18 -12.15
C ASP A 92 -7.19 17.60 -13.26
N ARG A 93 -6.30 16.71 -12.84
CA ARG A 93 -5.34 15.95 -13.64
C ARG A 93 -5.38 14.46 -13.29
N THR A 94 -6.43 14.00 -12.62
CA THR A 94 -6.60 12.62 -12.14
C THR A 94 -6.32 11.59 -13.23
N ASP A 95 -6.98 11.72 -14.38
CA ASP A 95 -6.80 10.80 -15.50
C ASP A 95 -5.39 10.84 -16.10
N ALA A 96 -4.78 12.03 -16.15
CA ALA A 96 -3.44 12.19 -16.71
C ALA A 96 -2.37 11.56 -15.80
N VAL A 97 -2.47 11.79 -14.49
CA VAL A 97 -1.61 11.16 -13.49
C VAL A 97 -1.79 9.65 -13.50
N ALA A 98 -3.02 9.15 -13.51
CA ALA A 98 -3.31 7.71 -13.56
C ALA A 98 -2.69 7.03 -14.79
N ARG A 99 -2.80 7.64 -15.97
CA ARG A 99 -2.17 7.13 -17.20
C ARG A 99 -0.65 7.11 -17.12
N ILE A 100 -0.03 8.13 -16.54
CA ILE A 100 1.43 8.17 -16.36
C ILE A 100 1.86 7.04 -15.43
N ILE A 101 1.23 6.88 -14.26
CA ILE A 101 1.55 5.81 -13.31
C ILE A 101 1.42 4.45 -13.98
N GLN A 102 0.30 4.17 -14.67
CA GLN A 102 0.09 2.90 -15.36
C GLN A 102 1.18 2.63 -16.41
N ARG A 103 1.55 3.63 -17.21
CA ARG A 103 2.61 3.49 -18.22
C ARG A 103 3.97 3.22 -17.58
N GLU A 104 4.32 3.93 -16.51
CA GLU A 104 5.61 3.77 -15.83
C GLU A 104 5.72 2.42 -15.10
N VAL A 105 4.60 1.91 -14.57
CA VAL A 105 4.52 0.60 -13.93
C VAL A 105 4.53 -0.54 -14.95
N ALA A 106 3.85 -0.36 -16.09
CA ALA A 106 3.81 -1.35 -17.17
C ALA A 106 5.15 -1.45 -17.93
N ALA A 107 6.02 -0.44 -17.80
CA ALA A 107 7.41 -0.59 -18.22
C ALA A 107 8.07 -1.74 -17.44
N SER A 108 9.10 -2.38 -18.01
CA SER A 108 9.79 -3.50 -17.37
C SER A 108 10.10 -3.18 -15.88
N PRO A 109 9.86 -4.11 -14.94
CA PRO A 109 10.17 -3.89 -13.52
C PRO A 109 11.60 -3.38 -13.28
N ALA A 110 12.56 -3.81 -14.11
CA ALA A 110 13.96 -3.38 -14.06
C ALA A 110 14.18 -1.90 -14.41
N LEU A 111 13.22 -1.25 -15.07
CA LEU A 111 13.29 0.15 -15.48
C LEU A 111 12.48 1.08 -14.57
N PHE A 112 11.74 0.53 -13.62
CA PHE A 112 10.98 1.32 -12.67
C PHE A 112 11.90 1.94 -11.61
N SER A 113 11.73 3.23 -11.35
CA SER A 113 12.30 3.91 -10.19
C SER A 113 11.40 5.09 -9.82
N PHE A 114 11.35 5.45 -8.53
CA PHE A 114 10.65 6.66 -8.09
C PHE A 114 11.21 7.93 -8.72
N ASP A 115 12.51 7.92 -9.05
CA ASP A 115 13.18 8.96 -9.83
C ASP A 115 12.55 9.16 -11.20
N ARG A 116 12.41 8.07 -11.97
CA ARG A 116 11.81 8.10 -13.29
C ARG A 116 10.33 8.42 -13.23
N LEU A 117 9.59 7.85 -12.27
CA LEU A 117 8.17 8.13 -12.07
C LEU A 117 7.94 9.60 -11.74
N GLY A 118 8.70 10.18 -10.81
CA GLY A 118 8.57 11.59 -10.47
C GLY A 118 8.87 12.52 -11.65
N ARG A 119 9.94 12.25 -12.42
CA ARG A 119 10.21 12.99 -13.66
C ARG A 119 9.08 12.87 -14.68
N ALA A 120 8.47 11.70 -14.80
CA ALA A 120 7.34 11.49 -15.71
C ALA A 120 6.07 12.25 -15.26
N LEU A 121 5.94 12.53 -13.96
CA LEU A 121 4.83 13.28 -13.37
C LEU A 121 5.06 14.80 -13.35
N GLU A 122 6.30 15.27 -13.54
CA GLU A 122 6.62 16.69 -13.64
C GLU A 122 5.74 17.39 -14.68
N GLY A 123 5.16 18.53 -14.29
CA GLY A 123 4.24 19.30 -15.13
C GLY A 123 2.81 18.74 -15.24
N THR A 124 2.55 17.51 -14.79
CA THR A 124 1.20 16.93 -14.73
C THR A 124 0.67 16.88 -13.31
N GLY A 125 1.42 16.25 -12.39
CA GLY A 125 1.12 16.24 -10.97
C GLY A 125 1.62 17.50 -10.27
N ARG A 126 1.09 17.77 -9.08
CA ARG A 126 1.59 18.79 -8.15
C ARG A 126 2.15 18.14 -6.89
N ASP A 127 2.88 18.94 -6.12
CA ASP A 127 3.35 18.59 -4.77
C ASP A 127 3.98 17.19 -4.71
N ILE A 128 4.84 16.88 -5.70
CA ILE A 128 5.48 15.56 -5.83
C ILE A 128 6.45 15.38 -4.67
N GLU A 129 6.18 14.39 -3.84
CA GLU A 129 6.96 14.08 -2.65
C GLU A 129 7.47 12.64 -2.72
N ARG A 130 8.67 12.43 -2.19
CA ARG A 130 9.24 11.10 -2.01
C ARG A 130 9.76 10.96 -0.60
N VAL A 131 9.30 9.94 0.10
CA VAL A 131 9.76 9.63 1.45
C VAL A 131 9.82 8.12 1.65
N VAL A 132 10.37 7.71 2.79
CA VAL A 132 10.39 6.32 3.23
C VAL A 132 9.53 6.22 4.48
N SER A 133 8.52 5.36 4.46
CA SER A 133 7.68 5.05 5.61
C SER A 133 8.26 3.87 6.39
N MET A 134 8.30 3.99 7.72
CA MET A 134 8.55 2.86 8.61
C MET A 134 7.27 2.16 9.05
N ASP A 135 6.11 2.64 8.60
CA ASP A 135 4.81 2.03 8.84
C ASP A 135 4.33 1.31 7.58
N GLU A 136 3.79 0.10 7.76
CA GLU A 136 3.14 -0.67 6.71
C GLU A 136 1.79 -0.03 6.34
N THR A 137 1.56 0.19 5.04
CA THR A 137 0.27 0.66 4.54
C THR A 137 -0.70 -0.49 4.38
N CYS A 138 -2.01 -0.18 4.38
CA CYS A 138 -3.05 -1.17 4.19
C CYS A 138 -2.85 -1.98 2.88
N ALA A 139 -2.55 -1.28 1.78
CA ALA A 139 -2.29 -1.95 0.50
C ALA A 139 -1.11 -2.93 0.58
N CYS A 140 -0.02 -2.58 1.26
CA CYS A 140 1.10 -3.50 1.41
C CYS A 140 0.73 -4.72 2.27
N ALA A 141 -0.02 -4.52 3.35
CA ALA A 141 -0.52 -5.64 4.17
C ALA A 141 -1.50 -6.56 3.40
N ALA A 142 -2.26 -6.00 2.45
CA ALA A 142 -3.23 -6.74 1.64
C ALA A 142 -2.57 -7.52 0.48
N PHE A 143 -1.65 -6.88 -0.26
CA PHE A 143 -1.06 -7.47 -1.48
C PHE A 143 0.28 -8.17 -1.27
N TYR A 144 1.09 -7.70 -0.31
CA TYR A 144 2.46 -8.16 -0.09
C TYR A 144 2.80 -8.27 1.41
N PRO A 145 2.02 -9.01 2.22
CA PRO A 145 2.23 -9.11 3.68
C PRO A 145 3.63 -9.61 4.07
N GLU A 146 4.27 -10.41 3.22
CA GLU A 146 5.63 -10.91 3.41
C GLU A 146 6.71 -9.85 3.23
N HIS A 147 6.39 -8.70 2.61
CA HIS A 147 7.33 -7.59 2.39
C HIS A 147 7.39 -6.58 3.54
N ARG A 148 6.63 -6.79 4.63
CA ARG A 148 6.67 -5.91 5.80
C ARG A 148 8.08 -5.72 6.35
N GLY A 149 8.86 -6.80 6.49
CA GLY A 149 10.14 -6.75 7.20
C GLY A 149 9.97 -6.19 8.61
N ASP A 150 10.79 -5.18 8.93
CA ASP A 150 10.85 -4.53 10.25
C ASP A 150 9.90 -3.33 10.41
N LYS A 151 9.08 -3.03 9.41
CA LYS A 151 8.09 -1.94 9.49
C LYS A 151 7.03 -2.22 10.56
N THR A 152 6.50 -1.16 11.16
CA THR A 152 5.33 -1.24 12.04
C THR A 152 4.18 -1.90 11.27
N ALA A 153 3.63 -2.98 11.81
CA ALA A 153 2.56 -3.71 11.14
C ALA A 153 1.28 -2.87 11.03
N PHE A 154 0.62 -2.97 9.88
CA PHE A 154 -0.70 -2.37 9.71
C PHE A 154 -1.72 -3.09 10.61
N VAL A 155 -2.55 -2.31 11.29
CA VAL A 155 -3.67 -2.82 12.07
C VAL A 155 -4.95 -2.18 11.56
N LEU A 156 -5.90 -3.02 11.16
CA LEU A 156 -7.24 -2.57 10.82
C LEU A 156 -7.95 -2.14 12.12
N GLY A 157 -8.38 -0.89 12.18
CA GLY A 157 -9.07 -0.28 13.32
C GLY A 157 -10.50 0.09 12.99
#